data_AF-A0A1B7XQK3-F1
#
_entry.id   AF-A0A1B7XQK3-F1
#
_cell.length_a   1.000
_cell.length_b   1.000
_cell.length_c   1.000
_cell.angle_alpha   90.00
_cell.angle_beta   90.00
_cell.angle_gamma   90.00
#
_symmetry.space_group_name_H-M   'P 1'
#
loop_
_entity.id
_entity.type
_entity.pdbx_description
1 polymer ?
#
loop_
_entity_poly.entity_id
_entity_poly.type
_entity_poly.pdbx_seq_one_letter_code
_entity_poly.pdbx_strand_id
1 'polypeptide(L)'
;MAPNGNAFVINPSAPEPPTQYAHARLAPAGSHRTIYISGIACVHLATGEWPGAKDNGDGTYELDVRVQTAAVLSNIDLIIRKATGGKGSVKNLIDSVVYVVDMKGDYQGINEE
;
A
#
# COMPACT_ATOMS: atom_id res chain seq x y z
N MET A 1 -14.36 -0.03 -21.26
CA MET A 1 -13.14 -0.10 -20.42
C MET A 1 -12.36 1.19 -20.69
N ALA A 2 -11.86 1.88 -19.68
CA ALA A 2 -11.05 3.08 -19.94
C ALA A 2 -9.76 2.67 -20.69
N PRO A 3 -9.14 3.56 -21.50
CA PRO A 3 -7.91 3.25 -22.23
C PRO A 3 -6.81 2.70 -21.30
N ASN A 4 -6.79 3.18 -20.06
CA ASN A 4 -5.80 2.81 -19.04
C ASN A 4 -6.29 1.67 -18.13
N GLY A 5 -7.29 0.88 -18.55
CA GLY A 5 -7.84 -0.22 -17.75
C GLY A 5 -8.77 0.23 -16.62
N ASN A 6 -8.96 -0.63 -15.61
CA ASN A 6 -9.98 -0.45 -14.56
C ASN A 6 -9.33 0.01 -13.24
N ALA A 7 -9.76 1.17 -12.74
CA ALA A 7 -9.34 1.68 -11.44
C ALA A 7 -10.04 0.97 -10.29
N PHE A 8 -9.35 0.81 -9.17
CA PHE A 8 -9.89 0.32 -7.91
C PHE A 8 -9.56 1.32 -6.80
N VAL A 9 -10.59 1.71 -6.04
CA VAL A 9 -10.49 2.57 -4.85
C VAL A 9 -11.05 1.78 -3.68
N ILE A 10 -10.30 1.66 -2.59
CA ILE A 10 -10.66 0.74 -1.51
C ILE A 10 -11.94 1.14 -0.75
N ASN A 11 -12.17 2.45 -0.64
CA ASN A 11 -13.37 3.02 -0.05
C ASN A 11 -13.89 4.16 -0.95
N PRO A 12 -14.68 3.84 -1.98
CA PRO A 12 -15.20 4.86 -2.91
C PRO A 12 -16.21 5.80 -2.27
N SER A 13 -16.71 5.49 -1.07
CA SER A 13 -17.64 6.31 -0.30
C SER A 13 -16.94 7.26 0.69
N ALA A 14 -15.61 7.17 0.83
CA ALA A 14 -14.85 8.11 1.64
C ALA A 14 -14.89 9.52 1.03
N PRO A 15 -14.70 10.58 1.85
CA PRO A 15 -14.46 11.93 1.32
C PRO A 15 -13.33 11.92 0.28
N GLU A 16 -13.45 12.77 -0.73
CA GLU A 16 -12.46 12.86 -1.80
C GLU A 16 -11.08 13.21 -1.21
N PRO A 17 -10.06 12.36 -1.40
CA PRO A 17 -8.73 12.65 -0.89
C PRO A 17 -8.13 13.86 -1.63
N PRO A 18 -7.25 14.64 -0.97
CA PRO A 18 -6.57 15.77 -1.61
C PRO A 18 -5.71 15.37 -2.82
N THR A 19 -5.37 14.08 -2.91
CA THR A 19 -4.67 13.49 -4.04
C THR A 19 -5.62 12.54 -4.78
N GLN A 20 -5.94 12.88 -6.04
CA GLN A 20 -6.86 12.10 -6.87
C GLN A 20 -6.15 10.91 -7.53
N TYR A 21 -6.03 9.79 -6.81
CA TYR A 21 -5.44 8.56 -7.35
C TYR A 21 -6.26 7.32 -7.01
N ALA A 22 -6.07 6.26 -7.80
CA ALA A 22 -6.63 4.93 -7.52
C ALA A 22 -5.62 4.11 -6.72
N HIS A 23 -6.09 3.29 -5.78
CA HIS A 23 -5.22 2.42 -4.98
C HIS A 23 -4.60 1.33 -5.84
N ALA A 24 -5.36 0.83 -6.82
CA ALA A 24 -4.86 -0.08 -7.83
C ALA A 24 -5.50 0.19 -9.19
N ARG A 25 -4.85 -0.31 -10.24
CA ARG A 25 -5.35 -0.27 -11.61
C ARG A 25 -5.07 -1.59 -12.32
N LEU A 26 -6.12 -2.29 -12.70
CA LEU A 26 -5.98 -3.45 -13.59
C LEU A 26 -5.75 -2.94 -15.01
N ALA A 27 -4.63 -3.34 -15.60
CA ALA A 27 -4.31 -3.01 -16.98
C ALA A 27 -5.34 -3.61 -17.96
N PRO A 28 -5.47 -3.06 -19.18
CA PRO A 28 -6.26 -3.70 -20.23
C PRO A 28 -5.87 -5.17 -20.43
N ALA A 29 -6.86 -5.99 -20.80
CA ALA A 29 -6.66 -7.42 -20.98
C ALA A 29 -5.65 -7.71 -22.11
N GLY A 30 -4.54 -8.36 -21.77
CA GLY A 30 -3.61 -8.96 -22.72
C GLY A 30 -3.49 -10.48 -22.51
N SER A 31 -2.36 -11.06 -22.92
CA SER A 31 -2.00 -12.46 -22.61
C SER A 31 -1.87 -12.72 -21.11
N HIS A 32 -1.60 -11.68 -20.33
CA HIS A 32 -1.51 -11.72 -18.88
C HIS A 32 -2.44 -10.67 -18.25
N ARG A 33 -2.75 -10.87 -16.96
CA ARG A 33 -3.49 -9.91 -16.15
C ARG A 33 -2.48 -9.19 -15.24
N THR A 34 -2.21 -7.94 -15.54
CA THR A 34 -1.32 -7.09 -14.73
C THR A 34 -2.13 -6.10 -13.91
N ILE A 35 -1.75 -5.92 -12.66
CA ILE A 35 -2.30 -4.93 -11.76
C ILE A 35 -1.16 -4.02 -11.30
N TYR A 36 -1.36 -2.71 -11.40
CA TYR A 36 -0.45 -1.72 -10.85
C TYR A 36 -1.01 -1.24 -9.51
N ILE A 37 -0.18 -1.27 -8.48
CA ILE A 37 -0.51 -0.82 -7.13
C ILE A 37 0.16 0.55 -6.94
N SER A 38 -0.60 1.53 -6.47
CA SER A 38 -0.03 2.84 -6.12
C SER A 38 0.91 2.72 -4.92
N GLY A 39 1.73 3.74 -4.64
CA GLY A 39 2.53 3.77 -3.42
C GLY A 39 1.63 3.67 -2.18
N ILE A 40 1.86 2.66 -1.34
CA ILE A 40 1.06 2.39 -0.14
C ILE A 40 1.90 2.64 1.10
N ALA A 41 1.39 3.46 2.02
CA ALA A 41 1.98 3.70 3.33
C ALA A 41 1.39 2.75 4.40
N CYS A 42 1.95 2.78 5.60
CA CYS A 42 1.48 1.95 6.72
C CYS A 42 0.10 2.36 7.26
N VAL A 43 -0.42 3.53 6.87
CA VAL A 43 -1.71 4.04 7.37
C VAL A 43 -2.83 3.02 7.23
N HIS A 44 -3.54 2.75 8.32
CA HIS A 44 -4.62 1.79 8.33
C HIS A 44 -5.83 2.36 7.58
N LEU A 45 -6.23 1.69 6.49
CA LEU A 45 -7.17 2.25 5.50
C LEU A 45 -8.58 2.51 6.02
N ALA A 46 -8.95 1.93 7.17
CA ALA A 46 -10.27 2.15 7.79
C ALA A 46 -10.24 3.13 8.97
N THR A 47 -9.14 3.19 9.73
CA THR A 47 -9.05 3.99 10.96
C THR A 47 -8.22 5.25 10.80
N GLY A 48 -7.35 5.33 9.78
CA GLY A 48 -6.40 6.41 9.60
C GLY A 48 -5.22 6.39 10.59
N GLU A 49 -5.12 5.35 11.41
CA GLU A 49 -4.00 5.15 12.33
C GLU A 49 -2.70 4.89 11.57
N TRP A 50 -1.56 5.25 12.15
CA TRP A 50 -0.22 5.02 11.59
C TRP A 50 0.53 3.98 12.44
N PRO A 51 0.36 2.67 12.17
CA PRO A 51 1.10 1.60 12.84
C PRO A 51 2.59 1.86 12.84
N GLY A 52 3.23 1.65 13.98
CA GLY A 52 4.66 1.86 14.14
C GLY A 52 5.08 3.33 14.11
N ALA A 53 4.16 4.28 14.28
CA ALA A 53 4.48 5.69 14.53
C ALA A 53 3.86 6.12 15.86
N LYS A 54 4.70 6.34 16.87
CA LYS A 54 4.28 6.76 18.20
C LYS A 54 4.65 8.22 18.42
N ASP A 55 3.65 9.05 18.65
CA ASP A 55 3.83 10.46 19.02
C ASP A 55 4.34 10.55 20.47
N ASN A 56 5.45 11.25 20.67
CA ASN A 56 6.03 11.47 21.99
C ASN A 56 5.39 12.66 22.75
N GLY A 57 4.52 13.43 22.08
CA GLY A 57 3.83 14.59 22.65
C GLY A 57 4.63 15.91 22.57
N ASP A 58 5.84 15.87 22.02
CA ASP A 58 6.73 17.01 21.84
C ASP A 58 6.97 17.37 20.36
N GLY A 59 6.18 16.76 19.46
CA GLY A 59 6.32 16.90 18.01
C GLY A 59 7.33 15.93 17.38
N THR A 60 7.99 15.08 18.18
CA THR A 60 8.81 13.98 17.69
C THR A 60 8.03 12.66 17.65
N TYR A 61 8.51 11.75 16.80
CA TYR A 61 7.93 10.42 16.65
C TYR A 61 8.99 9.35 16.90
N GLU A 62 8.60 8.31 17.62
CA GLU A 62 9.31 7.03 17.67
C GLU A 62 8.75 6.14 16.54
N LEU A 63 9.62 5.69 15.64
CA LEU A 63 9.24 4.91 14.46
C LEU A 63 9.73 3.46 14.57
N ASP A 64 8.85 2.52 14.29
CA ASP A 64 9.16 1.09 14.19
C ASP A 64 8.93 0.63 12.75
N VAL A 65 10.03 0.43 12.03
CA VAL A 65 9.98 0.05 10.61
C VAL A 65 9.41 -1.35 10.38
N ARG A 66 9.54 -2.28 11.33
CA ARG A 66 9.00 -3.64 11.17
C ARG A 66 7.48 -3.60 11.21
N VAL A 67 6.94 -2.90 12.21
CA VAL A 67 5.48 -2.69 12.32
C VAL A 67 4.95 -1.92 11.11
N GLN A 68 5.67 -0.89 10.64
CA GLN A 68 5.28 -0.16 9.44
C GLN A 68 5.30 -1.04 8.18
N THR A 69 6.34 -1.86 8.01
CA THR A 69 6.50 -2.75 6.84
C THR A 69 5.41 -3.81 6.81
N ALA A 70 5.13 -4.46 7.95
CA ALA A 70 4.04 -5.43 8.07
C ALA A 70 2.67 -4.80 7.74
N ALA A 71 2.44 -3.55 8.17
CA ALA A 71 1.22 -2.82 7.85
C ALA A 71 1.13 -2.46 6.35
N VAL A 72 2.22 -2.03 5.72
CA VAL A 72 2.29 -1.79 4.27
C VAL A 72 1.95 -3.05 3.48
N LEU A 73 2.59 -4.18 3.81
CA LEU A 73 2.33 -5.46 3.14
C LEU A 73 0.89 -5.93 3.31
N SER A 74 0.32 -5.75 4.50
CA SER A 74 -1.09 -6.07 4.78
C SER A 74 -2.06 -5.21 3.97
N ASN A 75 -1.78 -3.91 3.86
CA ASN A 75 -2.56 -2.99 3.03
C ASN A 75 -2.48 -3.35 1.54
N ILE A 76 -1.29 -3.66 1.02
CA ILE A 76 -1.10 -4.10 -0.37
C ILE A 76 -1.88 -5.39 -0.62
N ASP A 77 -1.79 -6.38 0.27
CA ASP A 77 -2.53 -7.64 0.15
C ASP A 77 -4.04 -7.41 0.08
N LEU A 78 -4.57 -6.57 0.98
CA LEU A 78 -5.99 -6.21 1.01
C LEU A 78 -6.43 -5.55 -0.31
N ILE A 79 -5.64 -4.61 -0.82
CA ILE A 79 -5.91 -3.91 -2.09
C ILE A 79 -5.93 -4.91 -3.24
N ILE A 80 -4.92 -5.79 -3.35
CA ILE A 80 -4.85 -6.80 -4.42
C ILE A 80 -6.05 -7.74 -4.34
N ARG A 81 -6.37 -8.26 -3.15
CA ARG A 81 -7.51 -9.17 -2.96
C ARG A 81 -8.82 -8.51 -3.37
N LYS A 82 -9.09 -7.29 -2.90
CA LYS A 82 -10.34 -6.59 -3.25
C LYS A 82 -10.40 -6.23 -4.74
N ALA A 83 -9.31 -5.73 -5.32
CA ALA A 83 -9.26 -5.35 -6.73
C ALA A 83 -9.42 -6.55 -7.68
N THR A 84 -8.97 -7.74 -7.27
CA THR A 84 -9.01 -8.96 -8.09
C THR A 84 -10.18 -9.89 -7.77
N GLY A 85 -11.02 -9.55 -6.79
CA GLY A 85 -12.07 -10.44 -6.30
C GLY A 85 -11.52 -11.73 -5.68
N GLY A 86 -10.40 -11.62 -4.96
CA GLY A 86 -9.75 -12.71 -4.22
C GLY A 86 -8.83 -13.61 -5.05
N LYS A 87 -8.63 -13.33 -6.34
CA LYS A 87 -7.80 -14.15 -7.23
C LYS A 87 -6.30 -13.91 -7.10
N GLY A 88 -5.92 -12.77 -6.52
CA GLY A 88 -4.53 -12.40 -6.25
C GLY A 88 -4.32 -12.00 -4.79
N SER A 89 -3.05 -11.93 -4.41
CA SER A 89 -2.55 -11.54 -3.09
C SER A 89 -1.17 -10.93 -3.22
N VAL A 90 -0.58 -10.49 -2.11
CA VAL A 90 0.82 -10.04 -2.05
C VAL A 90 1.81 -11.10 -2.55
N LYS A 91 1.45 -12.39 -2.48
CA LYS A 91 2.26 -13.50 -3.02
C LYS A 91 2.37 -13.52 -4.55
N ASN A 92 1.61 -12.67 -5.23
CA ASN A 92 1.62 -12.52 -6.69
C ASN A 92 2.43 -11.30 -7.15
N LEU A 93 3.11 -10.59 -6.24
CA LEU A 93 4.02 -9.52 -6.62
C LEU A 93 5.18 -10.08 -7.44
N ILE A 94 5.51 -9.38 -8.53
CA ILE A 94 6.62 -9.73 -9.43
C ILE A 94 7.69 -8.63 -9.48
N ASP A 95 7.34 -7.43 -9.01
CA ASP A 95 8.19 -6.25 -8.99
C ASP A 95 7.74 -5.34 -7.83
N SER A 96 8.69 -4.71 -7.16
CA SER A 96 8.42 -3.76 -6.07
C SER A 96 9.49 -2.67 -6.04
N VAL A 97 9.06 -1.46 -5.65
CA VAL A 97 9.94 -0.33 -5.38
C VAL A 97 9.67 0.12 -3.96
N VAL A 98 10.71 0.12 -3.13
CA VAL A 98 10.64 0.49 -1.73
C VAL A 98 11.30 1.84 -1.52
N TYR A 99 10.57 2.78 -0.91
CA TYR A 99 11.08 4.10 -0.56
C TYR A 99 11.29 4.16 0.96
N VAL A 100 12.52 4.42 1.37
CA VAL A 100 12.94 4.44 2.79
C VAL A 100 13.52 5.81 3.11
N VAL A 101 13.24 6.32 4.30
CA VAL A 101 13.70 7.65 4.73
C VAL A 101 15.06 7.58 5.44
N ASP A 102 15.28 6.56 6.30
CA ASP A 102 16.57 6.29 6.92
C ASP A 102 17.13 4.92 6.51
N MET A 103 17.88 4.87 5.42
CA MET A 103 18.50 3.63 4.95
C MET A 103 19.39 2.97 6.00
N LYS A 104 20.02 3.73 6.90
CA LYS A 104 20.98 3.17 7.86
C LYS A 104 20.26 2.49 9.03
N GLY A 105 19.18 3.09 9.54
CA GLY A 105 18.38 2.55 10.63
C GLY A 105 17.39 1.47 10.18
N ASP A 106 16.81 1.64 9.00
CA ASP A 106 15.58 0.92 8.64
C ASP A 106 15.80 -0.27 7.71
N TYR A 107 16.87 -0.26 6.91
CA TYR A 107 17.06 -1.24 5.83
C TYR A 107 17.03 -2.69 6.31
N GLN A 108 17.65 -2.99 7.45
CA GLN A 108 17.62 -4.34 8.00
C GLN A 108 16.20 -4.73 8.41
N GLY A 109 15.49 -3.86 9.15
CA GLY A 109 14.15 -4.17 9.63
C GLY A 109 13.14 -4.38 8.51
N ILE A 110 13.26 -3.64 7.41
CA ILE A 110 12.41 -3.83 6.22
C ILE A 110 12.61 -5.22 5.60
N ASN A 111 13.86 -5.70 5.53
CA ASN A 111 14.16 -6.98 4.89
C ASN A 111 13.86 -8.21 5.77
N GLU A 112 13.56 -8.00 7.05
CA GLU A 112 13.15 -9.09 7.97
C GLU A 112 11.66 -9.42 7.86
N GLU A 113 10.83 -8.50 7.36
CA GLU A 113 9.37 -8.65 7.15
C GLU A 113 9.01 -9.09 5.72
#